data_AF-A0A4P6LVV3-F1
#
_entry.id   AF-A0A4P6LVV3-F1
#
_cell.length_a   1.000
_cell.length_b   1.000
_cell.length_c   1.000
_cell.angle_alpha   90.00
_cell.angle_beta   90.00
_cell.angle_gamma   90.00
#
_symmetry.space_group_name_H-M   'P 1'
#
loop_
_entity.id
_entity.type
_entity.pdbx_description
1 polymer ?
#
loop_
_entity_poly.entity_id
_entity_poly.type
_entity_poly.pdbx_seq_one_letter_code
_entity_poly.pdbx_strand_id
1 'polypeptide(L)'
;MKKKLIGIISILILTIIIMCLIYSRQLYQGKPYDSIKGIRQISYEELLKKMDTNSFIVYIGRDDCQDCKKFNSYLSDYFEKNQDKGFYYLDLQECREKAVKDGANKEDIMAYEEIRKKLDIEWVPTVLFINKSKILSKYEFLSEEFYDIESKSVQEQELEKAYEDFNDWMNKYGK
;
A
#
# COMPACT_ATOMS: atom_id res chain seq x y z
N MET A 1 39.49 45.68 -7.33
CA MET A 1 38.09 45.39 -7.69
C MET A 1 37.81 43.89 -7.92
N LYS A 2 38.60 43.18 -8.74
CA LYS A 2 38.38 41.74 -9.06
C LYS A 2 38.25 40.82 -7.83
N LYS A 3 39.07 40.98 -6.78
CA LYS A 3 39.00 40.16 -5.55
C LYS A 3 37.69 40.34 -4.76
N LYS A 4 37.13 41.56 -4.72
CA LYS A 4 35.84 41.83 -4.07
C LYS A 4 34.67 41.22 -4.87
N LEU A 5 34.75 41.28 -6.20
CA LEU A 5 33.74 40.69 -7.08
C LEU A 5 33.71 39.15 -7.00
N ILE A 6 34.89 38.51 -6.94
CA ILE A 6 35.00 37.05 -6.74
C ILE A 6 34.43 36.63 -5.38
N GLY A 7 34.69 37.40 -4.32
CA GLY A 7 34.12 37.15 -2.99
C GLY A 7 32.59 37.22 -2.98
N ILE A 8 31.99 38.21 -3.66
CA ILE A 8 30.53 38.37 -3.75
C ILE A 8 29.90 37.22 -4.54
N ILE A 9 30.50 36.80 -5.66
CA ILE A 9 30.03 35.67 -6.47
C ILE A 9 30.07 34.37 -5.66
N SER A 10 31.14 34.15 -4.88
CA SER A 10 31.29 32.96 -4.05
C SER A 10 30.21 32.87 -2.97
N ILE A 11 29.86 33.99 -2.33
CA ILE A 11 28.78 34.06 -1.32
C ILE A 11 27.41 33.80 -1.95
N LEU A 12 27.14 34.32 -3.15
CA LEU A 12 25.90 34.06 -3.88
C LEU A 12 25.74 32.59 -4.28
N ILE A 13 26.82 31.94 -4.72
CA ILE A 13 26.78 30.50 -5.05
C ILE A 13 26.51 29.67 -3.78
N LEU A 14 27.19 29.99 -2.68
CA LEU A 14 27.02 29.26 -1.42
C LEU A 14 25.59 29.38 -0.87
N THR A 15 24.98 30.56 -0.97
CA THR A 15 23.60 30.80 -0.53
C THR A 15 22.58 30.06 -1.41
N ILE A 16 22.79 29.98 -2.73
CA ILE A 16 21.95 29.19 -3.64
C ILE A 16 22.03 27.70 -3.30
N ILE A 17 23.25 27.16 -3.05
CA ILE A 17 23.43 25.75 -2.68
C ILE A 17 22.71 25.44 -1.36
N ILE A 18 22.85 26.30 -0.34
CA ILE A 18 22.16 26.13 0.94
C ILE A 18 20.65 26.16 0.75
N MET A 19 20.12 27.07 -0.07
CA MET A 19 18.69 27.17 -0.36
C MET A 19 18.17 25.92 -1.09
N CYS A 20 18.93 25.38 -2.06
CA CYS A 20 18.63 24.12 -2.73
C CYS A 20 18.64 22.93 -1.77
N LEU A 21 19.59 22.87 -0.82
CA LEU A 21 19.66 21.82 0.19
C LEU A 21 18.51 21.89 1.21
N ILE A 22 18.04 23.10 1.54
CA ILE A 22 16.87 23.30 2.41
C ILE A 22 15.58 22.92 1.67
N TYR A 23 15.41 23.34 0.41
CA TYR A 23 14.27 22.97 -0.42
C TYR A 23 14.19 21.47 -0.67
N SER A 24 15.32 20.82 -0.97
CA SER A 24 15.36 19.36 -1.14
C SER A 24 14.99 18.65 0.16
N ARG A 25 15.50 19.09 1.33
CA ARG A 25 15.08 18.56 2.63
C ARG A 25 13.58 18.71 2.87
N GLN A 26 12.97 19.85 2.51
CA GLN A 26 11.54 20.07 2.69
C GLN A 26 10.69 19.15 1.80
N LEU A 27 11.14 18.87 0.58
CA LEU A 27 10.52 17.88 -0.31
C LEU A 27 10.73 16.43 0.18
N TYR A 28 11.89 16.16 0.80
CA TYR A 28 12.30 14.84 1.31
C TYR A 28 11.83 14.53 2.74
N GLN A 29 11.23 15.47 3.49
CA GLN A 29 10.56 15.12 4.74
C GLN A 29 9.41 14.18 4.40
N GLY A 30 9.56 12.89 4.74
CA GLY A 30 8.50 11.89 4.57
C GLY A 30 7.20 12.41 5.19
N LYS A 31 6.07 12.22 4.51
CA LYS A 31 4.77 12.56 5.10
C LYS A 31 4.58 11.69 6.35
N PRO A 32 3.92 12.19 7.41
CA PRO A 32 3.75 11.43 8.65
C PRO A 32 3.13 10.08 8.33
N TYR A 33 3.72 9.03 8.90
CA TYR A 33 3.14 7.69 8.85
C TYR A 33 1.88 7.70 9.71
N ASP A 34 0.76 7.34 9.12
CA ASP A 34 -0.50 7.24 9.83
C ASP A 34 -0.65 5.85 10.43
N SER A 35 -0.21 5.72 11.68
CA SER A 35 -0.30 4.47 12.42
C SER A 35 -1.69 4.30 13.01
N ILE A 36 -2.29 3.16 12.71
CA ILE A 36 -3.55 2.71 13.29
C ILE A 36 -3.33 1.34 13.91
N LYS A 37 -4.25 0.94 14.79
CA LYS A 37 -4.20 -0.37 15.45
C LYS A 37 -5.24 -1.30 14.84
N GLY A 38 -4.84 -2.52 14.53
CA GLY A 38 -5.71 -3.51 13.90
C GLY A 38 -6.18 -3.09 12.52
N ILE A 39 -7.42 -3.44 12.17
CA ILE A 39 -8.01 -3.19 10.86
C ILE A 39 -9.06 -2.10 10.96
N ARG A 40 -8.98 -1.10 10.07
CA ARG A 40 -10.01 -0.05 9.97
C ARG A 40 -10.47 0.11 8.54
N GLN A 41 -11.77 -0.07 8.30
CA GLN A 41 -12.34 0.15 6.96
C GLN A 41 -12.16 1.61 6.49
N ILE A 42 -11.92 1.78 5.19
CA ILE A 42 -11.81 3.07 4.51
C ILE A 42 -12.58 3.01 3.18
N SER A 43 -13.24 4.12 2.82
CA SER A 43 -13.81 4.26 1.46
C SER A 43 -12.74 4.56 0.42
N TYR A 44 -13.05 4.36 -0.86
CA TYR A 44 -12.12 4.70 -1.94
C TYR A 44 -11.82 6.20 -2.00
N GLU A 45 -12.82 7.07 -1.78
CA GLU A 45 -12.63 8.52 -1.78
C GLU A 45 -11.74 8.97 -0.62
N GLU A 46 -11.91 8.39 0.57
CA GLU A 46 -11.04 8.65 1.73
C GLU A 46 -9.62 8.14 1.48
N LEU A 47 -9.49 6.94 0.89
CA LEU A 47 -8.20 6.39 0.52
C LEU A 47 -7.43 7.36 -0.38
N LEU A 48 -8.06 7.84 -1.46
CA LEU A 48 -7.43 8.79 -2.39
C LEU A 48 -6.94 10.07 -1.69
N LYS A 49 -7.78 10.67 -0.83
CA LYS A 49 -7.38 11.85 -0.04
C LYS A 49 -6.16 11.55 0.84
N LYS A 50 -6.12 10.34 1.41
CA LYS A 50 -5.07 9.90 2.31
C LYS A 50 -3.76 9.60 1.62
N MET A 51 -3.82 9.04 0.41
CA MET A 51 -2.66 8.86 -0.47
C MET A 51 -1.92 10.18 -0.66
N ASP A 52 -2.66 11.29 -0.75
CA ASP A 52 -2.11 12.63 -0.93
C ASP A 52 -1.59 13.29 0.36
N THR A 53 -1.77 12.69 1.54
CA THR A 53 -1.39 13.34 2.82
C THR A 53 -0.50 12.50 3.73
N ASN A 54 -0.50 11.18 3.59
CA ASN A 54 0.13 10.29 4.56
C ASN A 54 0.97 9.19 3.88
N SER A 55 1.76 8.53 4.71
CA SER A 55 2.21 7.16 4.42
C SER A 55 1.41 6.21 5.29
N PHE A 56 0.95 5.08 4.76
CA PHE A 56 0.12 4.13 5.50
C PHE A 56 0.10 2.79 4.77
N ILE A 57 -0.45 1.78 5.43
CA ILE A 57 -0.71 0.48 4.83
C ILE A 57 -2.20 0.36 4.56
N VAL A 58 -2.56 -0.18 3.39
CA VAL A 58 -3.93 -0.55 3.04
C VAL A 58 -3.98 -2.00 2.58
N TYR A 59 -4.89 -2.76 3.17
CA TYR A 59 -5.31 -4.08 2.76
C TYR A 59 -6.52 -3.92 1.83
N ILE A 60 -6.45 -4.53 0.65
CA ILE A 60 -7.54 -4.60 -0.32
C ILE A 60 -8.04 -6.04 -0.40
N GLY A 61 -9.34 -6.22 -0.19
CA GLY A 61 -9.98 -7.52 -0.18
C GLY A 61 -11.47 -7.43 -0.51
N ARG A 62 -12.16 -8.54 -0.29
CA ARG A 62 -13.61 -8.66 -0.48
C ARG A 62 -14.15 -9.85 0.32
N ASP A 63 -15.39 -9.77 0.76
CA ASP A 63 -15.98 -10.74 1.69
C ASP A 63 -16.34 -12.09 1.04
N ASP A 64 -16.57 -12.12 -0.27
CA ASP A 64 -16.86 -13.37 -1.01
C ASP A 64 -15.59 -14.08 -1.52
N CYS A 65 -14.40 -13.57 -1.21
CA CYS A 65 -13.11 -14.12 -1.63
C CYS A 65 -12.57 -15.13 -0.62
N GLN A 66 -12.32 -16.35 -1.09
CA GLN A 66 -11.86 -17.45 -0.23
C GLN A 66 -10.48 -17.17 0.38
N ASP A 67 -9.55 -16.61 -0.38
CA ASP A 67 -8.22 -16.26 0.12
C ASP A 67 -8.26 -15.07 1.08
N CYS A 68 -9.17 -14.13 0.86
CA CYS A 68 -9.43 -13.01 1.76
C CYS A 68 -9.94 -13.52 3.12
N LYS A 69 -10.84 -14.52 3.13
CA LYS A 69 -11.28 -15.18 4.37
C LYS A 69 -10.13 -15.90 5.07
N LYS A 70 -9.33 -16.65 4.32
CA LYS A 70 -8.16 -17.37 4.85
C LYS A 70 -7.17 -16.41 5.49
N PHE A 71 -6.84 -15.32 4.80
CA PHE A 71 -5.94 -14.30 5.29
C PHE A 71 -6.52 -13.53 6.48
N ASN A 72 -7.81 -13.18 6.47
CA ASN A 72 -8.49 -12.52 7.59
C ASN A 72 -8.43 -13.35 8.88
N SER A 73 -8.58 -14.67 8.78
CA SER A 73 -8.40 -15.57 9.93
C SER A 73 -6.99 -15.47 10.51
N TYR A 74 -5.97 -15.49 9.65
CA TYR A 74 -4.58 -15.31 10.08
C TYR A 74 -4.30 -13.91 10.67
N LEU A 75 -4.88 -12.86 10.07
CA LEU A 75 -4.70 -11.47 10.53
C LEU A 75 -5.24 -11.25 11.95
N SER A 76 -6.27 -11.99 12.34
CA SER A 76 -6.81 -11.94 13.71
C SER A 76 -5.73 -12.30 14.73
N ASP A 77 -5.07 -13.44 14.55
CA ASP A 77 -3.94 -13.87 15.39
C ASP A 77 -2.73 -12.93 15.30
N TYR A 78 -2.46 -12.39 14.10
CA TYR A 78 -1.36 -11.46 13.88
C TYR A 78 -1.52 -10.19 14.72
N PHE A 79 -2.70 -9.56 14.68
CA PHE A 79 -2.94 -8.29 15.39
C PHE A 79 -3.11 -8.46 16.89
N GLU A 80 -3.52 -9.64 17.37
CA GLU A 80 -3.46 -9.96 18.80
C GLU A 80 -2.02 -9.93 19.33
N LYS A 81 -1.07 -10.41 18.53
CA LYS A 81 0.37 -10.44 18.86
C LYS A 81 1.07 -9.10 18.57
N ASN A 82 0.53 -8.29 17.67
CA ASN A 82 1.11 -7.02 17.19
C ASN A 82 0.13 -5.85 17.38
N GLN A 83 -0.25 -5.56 18.64
CA GLN A 83 -1.33 -4.62 18.98
C GLN A 83 -1.05 -3.15 18.62
N ASP A 84 0.20 -2.80 18.35
CA ASP A 84 0.65 -1.49 17.90
C ASP A 84 0.59 -1.32 16.38
N LYS A 85 0.45 -2.42 15.63
CA LYS A 85 0.38 -2.41 14.17
C LYS A 85 -1.06 -2.42 13.66
N GLY A 86 -1.23 -1.94 12.44
CA GLY A 86 -2.53 -1.94 11.78
C GLY A 86 -2.46 -1.41 10.35
N PHE A 87 -3.57 -1.60 9.64
CA PHE A 87 -3.76 -1.07 8.30
C PHE A 87 -5.22 -0.74 8.00
N TYR A 88 -5.41 0.10 6.99
CA TYR A 88 -6.73 0.40 6.47
C TYR A 88 -7.25 -0.78 5.63
N TYR A 89 -8.56 -0.99 5.58
CA TYR A 89 -9.20 -2.01 4.75
C TYR A 89 -10.09 -1.37 3.69
N LEU A 90 -9.76 -1.57 2.43
CA LEU A 90 -10.60 -1.23 1.29
C LEU A 90 -11.34 -2.50 0.84
N ASP A 91 -12.66 -2.51 1.06
CA ASP A 91 -13.54 -3.55 0.55
C ASP A 91 -13.95 -3.24 -0.90
N LEU A 92 -13.68 -4.16 -1.81
CA LEU A 92 -14.07 -4.07 -3.22
C LEU A 92 -15.32 -4.86 -3.58
N GLN A 93 -15.98 -5.53 -2.62
CA GLN A 93 -17.14 -6.39 -2.86
C GLN A 93 -18.20 -5.69 -3.72
N GLU A 94 -18.74 -4.57 -3.22
CA GLU A 94 -19.84 -3.86 -3.87
C GLU A 94 -19.47 -3.36 -5.27
N CYS A 95 -18.26 -2.80 -5.42
CA CYS A 95 -17.79 -2.27 -6.70
C CYS A 95 -17.59 -3.39 -7.73
N ARG A 96 -16.99 -4.51 -7.32
CA ARG A 96 -16.80 -5.68 -8.19
C ARG A 96 -18.14 -6.27 -8.60
N GLU A 97 -19.08 -6.45 -7.67
CA GLU A 97 -20.40 -7.01 -7.95
C GLU A 97 -21.14 -6.19 -9.02
N LYS A 98 -21.10 -4.85 -8.92
CA LYS A 98 -21.68 -3.98 -9.94
C LYS A 98 -20.99 -4.13 -11.30
N ALA A 99 -19.66 -4.22 -11.31
CA ALA A 99 -18.86 -4.31 -12.53
C ALA A 99 -19.02 -5.65 -13.28
N VAL A 100 -19.23 -6.77 -12.57
CA VAL A 100 -19.29 -8.11 -13.19
C VAL A 100 -20.71 -8.64 -13.38
N LYS A 101 -21.73 -7.90 -12.97
CA LYS A 101 -23.13 -8.28 -13.12
C LYS A 101 -23.52 -8.36 -14.59
N ASP A 102 -24.37 -9.32 -14.95
CA ASP A 102 -24.96 -9.39 -16.29
C ASP A 102 -25.71 -8.09 -16.62
N GLY A 103 -25.30 -7.43 -17.71
CA GLY A 103 -25.81 -6.12 -18.10
C GLY A 103 -25.26 -4.95 -17.28
N ALA A 104 -24.12 -5.12 -16.61
CA ALA A 104 -23.40 -4.03 -15.96
C ALA A 104 -23.20 -2.84 -16.92
N ASN A 105 -23.43 -1.64 -16.40
CA ASN A 105 -23.22 -0.43 -17.19
C ASN A 105 -21.72 -0.15 -17.34
N LYS A 106 -21.37 0.65 -18.34
CA LYS A 106 -19.97 0.97 -18.66
C LYS A 106 -19.27 1.73 -17.52
N GLU A 107 -19.99 2.54 -16.76
CA GLU A 107 -19.45 3.36 -15.69
C GLU A 107 -18.98 2.49 -14.52
N ASP A 108 -19.78 1.50 -14.11
CA ASP A 108 -19.43 0.54 -13.04
C ASP A 108 -18.21 -0.31 -13.42
N ILE A 109 -18.17 -0.81 -14.66
CA ILE A 109 -17.02 -1.58 -15.19
C ILE A 109 -15.76 -0.71 -15.17
N MET A 110 -15.85 0.52 -15.67
CA MET A 110 -14.72 1.44 -15.71
C MET A 110 -14.25 1.84 -14.32
N ALA A 111 -15.17 2.10 -13.38
CA ALA A 111 -14.82 2.46 -12.01
C ALA A 111 -14.01 1.35 -11.32
N TYR A 112 -14.43 0.09 -11.46
CA TYR A 112 -13.70 -1.04 -10.90
C TYR A 112 -12.31 -1.22 -11.53
N GLU A 113 -12.21 -1.12 -12.86
CA GLU A 113 -10.92 -1.21 -13.57
C GLU A 113 -9.99 -0.04 -13.24
N GLU A 114 -10.52 1.17 -13.05
CA GLU A 114 -9.74 2.33 -12.62
C GLU A 114 -9.19 2.15 -11.20
N ILE A 115 -9.97 1.61 -10.27
CA ILE A 115 -9.49 1.27 -8.93
C ILE A 115 -8.34 0.26 -9.03
N ARG A 116 -8.54 -0.83 -9.78
CA ARG A 116 -7.52 -1.88 -9.96
C ARG A 116 -6.24 -1.32 -10.55
N LYS A 117 -6.34 -0.54 -11.62
CA LYS A 117 -5.21 0.09 -12.29
C LYS A 117 -4.50 1.11 -11.40
N LYS A 118 -5.26 1.93 -10.65
CA LYS A 118 -4.70 2.98 -9.80
C LYS A 118 -3.94 2.40 -8.60
N LEU A 119 -4.46 1.31 -8.04
CA LEU A 119 -3.86 0.59 -6.92
C LEU A 119 -2.89 -0.51 -7.37
N ASP A 120 -2.74 -0.71 -8.67
CA ASP A 120 -1.91 -1.75 -9.26
C ASP A 120 -2.25 -3.13 -8.68
N ILE A 121 -3.52 -3.54 -8.71
CA ILE A 121 -3.98 -4.81 -8.13
C ILE A 121 -4.58 -5.74 -9.19
N GLU A 122 -3.99 -6.92 -9.30
CA GLU A 122 -4.50 -7.98 -10.19
C GLU A 122 -5.22 -9.07 -9.39
N TRP A 123 -4.76 -9.31 -8.16
CA TRP A 123 -5.25 -10.33 -7.23
C TRP A 123 -5.69 -9.71 -5.89
N VAL A 124 -6.56 -10.41 -5.17
CA VAL A 124 -6.93 -10.11 -3.77
C VAL A 124 -6.87 -11.41 -2.95
N PRO A 125 -6.40 -11.38 -1.70
CA PRO A 125 -6.09 -10.19 -0.91
C PRO A 125 -4.69 -9.61 -1.19
N THR A 126 -4.60 -8.28 -1.21
CA THR A 126 -3.35 -7.54 -1.47
C THR A 126 -3.13 -6.45 -0.42
N VAL A 127 -1.91 -6.31 0.07
CA VAL A 127 -1.51 -5.30 1.05
C VAL A 127 -0.50 -4.35 0.42
N LEU A 128 -0.79 -3.04 0.45
CA LEU A 128 0.04 -1.99 -0.13
C LEU A 128 0.63 -1.11 0.95
N PHE A 129 1.92 -0.81 0.84
CA PHE A 129 2.53 0.31 1.54
C PHE A 129 2.55 1.52 0.62
N ILE A 130 1.77 2.54 0.99
CA ILE A 130 1.64 3.78 0.22
C ILE A 130 2.43 4.88 0.92
N ASN A 131 3.15 5.67 0.14
CA ASN A 131 3.86 6.86 0.59
C ASN A 131 3.71 7.98 -0.46
N LYS A 132 2.96 9.03 -0.12
CA LYS A 132 2.75 10.21 -0.98
C LYS A 132 2.30 9.84 -2.41
N SER A 133 1.12 9.25 -2.52
CA SER A 133 0.47 8.90 -3.79
C SER A 133 1.24 7.87 -4.63
N LYS A 134 2.32 7.29 -4.08
CA LYS A 134 3.10 6.21 -4.67
C LYS A 134 2.97 4.95 -3.84
N ILE A 135 2.75 3.84 -4.53
CA ILE A 135 2.86 2.50 -3.95
C ILE A 135 4.36 2.19 -3.90
N LEU A 136 4.91 2.03 -2.69
CA LEU A 136 6.33 1.71 -2.51
C LEU A 136 6.59 0.22 -2.37
N SER A 137 5.59 -0.52 -1.89
CA SER A 137 5.67 -1.97 -1.79
C SER A 137 4.29 -2.59 -1.81
N LYS A 138 4.23 -3.83 -2.27
CA LYS A 138 3.04 -4.66 -2.40
C LYS A 138 3.37 -6.04 -1.83
N TYR A 139 2.41 -6.62 -1.14
CA TYR A 139 2.38 -8.02 -0.74
C TYR A 139 1.06 -8.60 -1.25
N GLU A 140 1.11 -9.64 -2.07
CA GLU A 140 -0.07 -10.35 -2.56
C GLU A 140 -0.11 -11.72 -1.86
N PHE A 141 -1.25 -12.06 -1.27
CA PHE A 141 -1.40 -13.31 -0.53
C PHE A 141 -1.87 -14.41 -1.48
N LEU A 142 -0.99 -15.40 -1.66
CA LEU A 142 -1.16 -16.50 -2.61
C LEU A 142 -1.33 -15.99 -4.06
N SER A 143 -1.36 -16.92 -4.99
CA SER A 143 -1.51 -16.64 -6.41
C SER A 143 -2.26 -17.79 -7.08
N GLU A 144 -2.55 -17.67 -8.37
CA GLU A 144 -3.09 -18.77 -9.16
C GLU A 144 -2.17 -20.01 -9.10
N GLU A 145 -0.84 -19.81 -9.16
CA GLU A 145 0.16 -20.88 -9.11
C GLU A 145 0.08 -21.74 -7.84
N PHE A 146 -0.37 -21.17 -6.71
CA PHE A 146 -0.57 -21.91 -5.46
C PHE A 146 -1.60 -23.05 -5.62
N TYR A 147 -2.60 -22.84 -6.47
CA TYR A 147 -3.68 -23.80 -6.72
C TYR A 147 -3.30 -24.87 -7.75
N ASP A 148 -2.26 -24.62 -8.54
CA ASP A 148 -1.69 -25.60 -9.47
C ASP A 148 -0.78 -26.62 -8.76
N ILE A 149 -0.46 -26.41 -7.47
CA ILE A 149 0.34 -27.33 -6.67
C ILE A 149 -0.46 -28.62 -6.38
N GLU A 150 -0.06 -29.73 -7.02
CA GLU A 150 -0.70 -31.04 -6.80
C GLU A 150 -0.45 -31.63 -5.40
N SER A 151 0.75 -31.38 -4.85
CA SER A 151 1.15 -31.94 -3.56
C SER A 151 0.61 -31.10 -2.41
N LYS A 152 -0.31 -31.65 -1.62
CA LYS A 152 -0.86 -31.00 -0.42
C LYS A 152 0.22 -30.54 0.56
N SER A 153 1.27 -31.34 0.78
CA SER A 153 2.33 -30.96 1.71
C SER A 153 3.14 -29.76 1.21
N VAL A 154 3.32 -29.64 -0.12
CA VAL A 154 4.01 -28.48 -0.71
C VAL A 154 3.09 -27.26 -0.66
N GLN A 155 1.79 -27.45 -0.91
CA GLN A 155 0.80 -26.38 -0.78
C GLN A 155 0.71 -25.85 0.65
N GLU A 156 0.76 -26.72 1.67
CA GLU A 156 0.84 -26.32 3.08
C GLU A 156 2.12 -25.51 3.37
N GLN A 157 3.27 -25.92 2.83
CA GLN A 157 4.54 -25.19 2.98
C GLN A 157 4.51 -23.80 2.32
N GLU A 158 3.96 -23.67 1.11
CA GLU A 158 3.84 -22.36 0.46
C GLU A 158 2.83 -21.46 1.18
N LEU A 159 1.81 -22.02 1.83
CA LEU A 159 0.91 -21.25 2.68
C LEU A 159 1.61 -20.72 3.93
N GLU A 160 2.40 -21.55 4.61
CA GLU A 160 3.21 -21.14 5.76
C GLU A 160 4.20 -20.04 5.37
N LYS A 161 4.90 -20.23 4.25
CA LYS A 161 5.82 -19.25 3.68
C LYS A 161 5.13 -17.94 3.33
N ALA A 162 3.91 -17.98 2.78
CA ALA A 162 3.15 -16.75 2.52
C ALA A 162 2.93 -15.96 3.83
N TYR A 163 2.62 -16.63 4.95
CA TYR A 163 2.49 -15.96 6.24
C TYR A 163 3.82 -15.42 6.78
N GLU A 164 4.93 -16.13 6.57
CA GLU A 164 6.28 -15.65 6.90
C GLU A 164 6.66 -14.41 6.10
N ASP A 165 6.43 -14.44 4.78
CA ASP A 165 6.67 -13.32 3.88
C ASP A 165 5.84 -12.09 4.28
N PHE A 166 4.59 -12.29 4.72
CA PHE A 166 3.77 -11.22 5.26
C PHE A 166 4.36 -10.63 6.55
N ASN A 167 4.80 -11.49 7.48
CA ASN A 167 5.43 -11.05 8.72
C ASN A 167 6.67 -10.19 8.44
N ASP A 168 7.54 -10.65 7.54
CA ASP A 168 8.74 -9.93 7.12
C ASP A 168 8.40 -8.60 6.46
N TRP A 169 7.39 -8.60 5.58
CA TRP A 169 6.89 -7.39 4.95
C TRP A 169 6.37 -6.39 6.00
N MET A 170 5.56 -6.83 6.95
CA MET A 170 5.06 -5.98 8.03
C MET A 170 6.16 -5.51 8.98
N ASN A 171 7.20 -6.30 9.23
CA ASN A 171 8.34 -5.85 10.02
C ASN A 171 9.13 -4.75 9.31
N LYS A 172 9.14 -4.75 7.98
CA LYS A 172 9.80 -3.73 7.17
C LYS A 172 9.00 -2.44 7.05
N TYR A 173 7.67 -2.53 6.92
CA TYR A 173 6.83 -1.38 6.57
C TYR A 173 5.78 -0.99 7.63
N GLY A 174 5.34 -1.93 8.47
CA GLY A 174 4.38 -1.70 9.53
C GLY A 174 5.02 -1.00 10.73
N LYS A 175 4.56 0.22 11.01
CA LYS A 175 5.04 1.06 12.12
C LYS A 175 3.96 1.39 13.12
#